data_AF-A0A5B0RM33-F1
#
_entry.id   AF-A0A5B0RM33-F1
#
_cell.length_a   1.000
_cell.length_b   1.000
_cell.length_c   1.000
_cell.angle_alpha   90.00
_cell.angle_beta   90.00
_cell.angle_gamma   90.00
#
_symmetry.space_group_name_H-M   'P 1'
#
loop_
_entity.id
_entity.type
_entity.pdbx_description
1 polymer ?
#
loop_
_entity_poly.entity_id
_entity_poly.type
_entity_poly.pdbx_seq_one_letter_code
_entity_poly.pdbx_strand_id
1 'polypeptide(L)' 'MLYEQTYPGLRYVTFVNGRSRAEIVKEMEDLLTKEERPTTEVHLQDKEWQAELKRGIGDVFKIAQSRLKSMTEASSS' A
#
# COMPACT_ATOMS: atom_id res chain seq x y z
N MET A 1 5.65 10.13 9.89
CA MET A 1 4.62 9.13 10.23
C MET A 1 5.34 7.77 10.27
N LEU A 2 4.87 6.79 11.07
CA LEU A 2 5.63 5.57 11.39
C LEU A 2 5.96 4.72 10.14
N TYR A 3 5.05 4.73 9.16
CA TYR A 3 5.25 4.04 7.89
C TYR A 3 6.46 4.59 7.12
N GLU A 4 6.61 5.91 6.98
CA GLU A 4 7.72 6.52 6.23
C GLU A 4 9.06 6.40 6.97
N GLN A 5 9.04 6.18 8.28
CA GLN A 5 10.24 5.82 9.05
C GLN A 5 10.63 4.36 8.84
N THR A 6 9.64 3.48 8.62
CA THR A 6 9.88 2.06 8.35
C THR A 6 10.32 1.85 6.90
N TYR A 7 9.69 2.57 5.95
CA TYR A 7 9.92 2.48 4.51
C TYR A 7 10.28 3.85 3.93
N PRO A 8 11.55 4.26 4.01
CA PRO A 8 11.99 5.58 3.56
C PRO A 8 11.67 5.82 2.09
N GLY A 9 11.19 7.03 1.79
CA GLY A 9 10.83 7.44 0.42
C GLY A 9 9.51 6.89 -0.10
N LEU A 10 8.85 5.96 0.60
CA LEU A 10 7.54 5.44 0.21
C LEU A 10 6.41 6.19 0.90
N ARG A 11 5.23 6.17 0.29
CA ARG A 11 3.96 6.55 0.92
C ARG A 11 3.02 5.36 0.91
N TYR A 12 2.30 5.16 2.01
CA TYR A 12 1.35 4.06 2.06
C TYR A 12 0.19 4.32 1.10
N VAL A 13 0.06 3.43 0.13
CA VAL A 13 -1.05 3.39 -0.83
C VAL A 13 -1.64 1.99 -0.80
N THR A 14 -2.97 1.89 -0.81
CA THR A 14 -3.69 0.61 -0.85
C THR A 14 -4.97 0.77 -1.66
N PHE A 15 -5.38 -0.31 -2.33
CA PHE A 15 -6.62 -0.33 -3.10
C PHE A 15 -7.78 -0.76 -2.19
N VAL A 16 -8.73 0.15 -1.98
CA VAL A 16 -9.80 -0.05 -0.99
C VAL A 16 -10.98 -0.87 -1.54
N ASN A 17 -11.48 -0.64 -2.76
CA ASN A 17 -12.53 -1.46 -3.41
C ASN A 17 -13.64 -2.04 -2.49
N GLY A 18 -14.26 -1.21 -1.65
CA GLY A 18 -15.32 -1.65 -0.72
C GLY A 18 -14.83 -2.19 0.62
N ARG A 19 -13.51 -2.31 0.83
CA ARG A 19 -12.89 -2.56 2.14
C ARG A 19 -13.17 -1.40 3.09
N SER A 20 -13.53 -1.73 4.31
CA SER A 20 -13.77 -0.77 5.37
C SER A 20 -12.47 -0.14 5.86
N ARG A 21 -12.58 1.05 6.46
CA ARG A 21 -11.45 1.72 7.10
C ARG A 21 -10.79 0.85 8.17
N ALA A 22 -11.57 0.09 8.95
CA ALA A 22 -11.06 -0.77 9.99
C ALA A 22 -10.17 -1.90 9.43
N GLU A 23 -10.55 -2.48 8.29
CA GLU A 23 -9.73 -3.50 7.62
C GLU A 23 -8.41 -2.93 7.10
N ILE A 24 -8.43 -1.70 6.57
CA ILE A 24 -7.21 -1.01 6.11
C ILE A 24 -6.28 -0.69 7.29
N VAL A 25 -6.83 -0.19 8.40
CA VAL A 25 -6.06 0.12 9.60
C VAL A 25 -5.40 -1.15 10.13
N LYS A 26 -6.15 -2.25 10.24
CA LYS A 26 -5.60 -3.53 10.70
C LYS A 26 -4.49 -4.04 9.80
N GLU A 27 -4.66 -3.99 8.46
CA GLU A 27 -3.59 -4.38 7.52
C GLU A 27 -2.33 -3.53 7.70
N MET A 28 -2.48 -2.21 7.87
CA MET A 28 -1.36 -1.30 8.12
C MET A 28 -0.69 -1.59 9.46
N GLU A 29 -1.46 -1.84 10.51
CA GLU A 29 -0.94 -2.19 11.83
C GLU A 29 -0.14 -3.49 11.75
N ASP A 30 -0.70 -4.56 11.18
CA ASP A 30 -0.04 -5.85 10.99
C ASP A 30 1.26 -5.71 10.16
N LEU A 31 1.24 -4.83 9.15
CA LEU A 31 2.42 -4.49 8.36
C LEU A 31 3.46 -3.74 9.20
N LEU A 32 3.09 -2.95 10.20
CA LEU A 32 4.03 -2.13 10.99
C LEU A 32 4.53 -2.85 12.25
N THR A 33 3.74 -3.73 12.85
CA THR A 33 4.00 -4.39 14.14
C THR A 33 4.69 -5.74 14.04
N LYS A 34 4.92 -6.27 12.82
CA LYS A 34 5.53 -7.58 12.58
C LYS A 34 6.75 -7.79 13.50
N GLU A 35 6.59 -8.72 14.46
CA GLU A 35 7.33 -8.79 15.74
C GLU A 35 8.85 -9.06 15.65
N GLU A 36 9.40 -9.24 14.45
CA GLU A 36 10.82 -9.56 14.22
C GLU A 36 11.66 -8.36 13.78
N ARG A 37 11.18 -7.13 13.98
CA ARG A 37 11.93 -5.93 13.61
C ARG A 37 12.80 -5.47 14.76
N PRO A 38 14.13 -5.65 14.71
CA PRO A 38 14.99 -4.81 15.52
C PRO A 38 14.80 -3.40 14.98
N THR A 39 14.08 -2.54 15.71
CA THR A 39 13.83 -1.07 15.64
C THR A 39 14.57 -0.19 14.61
N THR A 40 14.88 -0.71 13.44
CA THR A 40 15.82 -0.15 12.47
C THR A 40 15.04 0.03 11.19
N GLU A 41 15.13 1.25 10.68
CA GLU A 41 14.71 1.64 9.33
C GLU A 41 15.03 0.55 8.31
N VAL A 42 14.03 0.10 7.55
CA VAL A 42 14.25 -0.85 6.46
C VAL A 42 15.01 -0.11 5.38
N HIS A 43 16.22 -0.59 5.05
CA HIS A 43 17.11 0.13 4.16
C HIS A 43 16.64 0.05 2.71
N LEU A 44 16.97 1.10 1.96
CA LEU A 44 16.79 1.20 0.49
C LEU A 44 17.67 0.15 -0.21
N GLN A 45 17.22 -1.10 -0.22
CA GLN A 45 17.71 -2.29 -0.95
C GLN A 45 17.25 -3.59 -0.28
N ASP A 46 16.72 -3.52 0.95
CA ASP A 46 16.21 -4.69 1.63
C ASP A 46 15.06 -5.32 0.85
N LYS A 47 15.01 -6.66 0.87
CA LYS A 47 13.96 -7.42 0.20
C LYS A 47 12.57 -7.00 0.68
N GLU A 48 12.46 -6.61 1.94
CA GLU A 48 11.21 -6.14 2.52
C GLU A 48 10.79 -4.78 1.94
N TRP A 49 11.71 -3.82 1.82
CA TRP A 49 11.44 -2.53 1.20
C TRP A 49 11.01 -2.70 -0.28
N GLN A 50 11.72 -3.56 -1.02
CA GLN A 50 11.38 -3.87 -2.42
C GLN A 50 10.03 -4.57 -2.55
N ALA A 51 9.69 -5.46 -1.62
CA ALA A 51 8.38 -6.11 -1.58
C ALA A 51 7.27 -5.08 -1.33
N GLU A 52 7.48 -4.14 -0.41
CA GLU A 52 6.51 -3.08 -0.11
C GLU A 52 6.34 -2.09 -1.28
N LEU A 53 7.44 -1.71 -1.94
CA LEU A 53 7.37 -0.93 -3.18
C LEU A 53 6.55 -1.66 -4.25
N LYS A 54 6.81 -2.96 -4.45
CA LYS A 54 6.07 -3.78 -5.42
C LYS A 54 4.58 -3.89 -5.07
N ARG A 55 4.23 -4.05 -3.79
CA ARG A 55 2.84 -4.05 -3.30
C ARG A 55 2.17 -2.72 -3.63
N GLY A 56 2.80 -1.61 -3.25
CA GLY A 56 2.29 -0.26 -3.48
C GLY A 56 2.05 0.04 -4.96
N ILE A 57 3.00 -0.33 -5.83
CA ILE A 57 2.83 -0.22 -7.30
C ILE A 57 1.63 -1.04 -7.77
N GLY A 58 1.48 -2.27 -7.29
CA GLY A 58 0.34 -3.13 -7.61
C GLY A 58 -1.00 -2.49 -7.27
N ASP A 59 -1.10 -1.86 -6.10
CA ASP A 59 -2.32 -1.18 -5.68
C ASP A 59 -2.61 0.10 -6.47
N VAL A 60 -1.57 0.86 -6.85
CA VAL A 60 -1.72 1.99 -7.79
C VAL A 60 -2.29 1.51 -9.12
N PHE A 61 -1.82 0.38 -9.67
CA PHE A 61 -2.38 -0.18 -10.90
C PHE A 61 -3.83 -0.62 -10.76
N LYS A 62 -4.22 -1.25 -9.63
CA LYS A 62 -5.63 -1.60 -9.37
C LYS A 62 -6.51 -0.35 -9.30
N ILE A 63 -6.04 0.71 -8.64
CA ILE A 63 -6.72 2.01 -8.59
C ILE A 63 -6.88 2.58 -10.01
N ALA A 64 -5.82 2.54 -10.83
CA ALA A 64 -5.87 3.02 -12.20
C ALA A 64 -6.88 2.24 -13.04
N GLN A 65 -6.87 0.90 -12.97
CA GLN A 65 -7.83 0.05 -13.68
C GLN A 65 -9.27 0.30 -13.25
N SER A 66 -9.52 0.42 -11.93
CA SER A 66 -10.84 0.74 -11.39
C SER A 66 -11.35 2.08 -11.91
N ARG A 67 -10.49 3.11 -11.96
CA ARG A 67 -10.84 4.43 -12.50
C ARG A 67 -11.13 4.37 -14.01
N LEU A 68 -10.30 3.68 -14.78
CA LEU A 68 -10.50 3.50 -16.22
C LEU A 68 -11.85 2.84 -16.52
N LYS A 69 -12.20 1.76 -15.78
CA LYS A 69 -13.47 1.07 -15.93
C LYS A 69 -14.66 2.02 -15.68
N SER A 70 -14.64 2.77 -14.58
CA SER A 70 -15.71 3.73 -14.26
C SER A 70 -15.85 4.81 -15.33
N MET A 71 -14.75 5.26 -15.95
CA MET A 71 -14.78 6.23 -17.04
C MET A 71 -15.41 5.65 -18.33
N THR A 72 -15.10 4.40 -18.67
CA THR A 72 -15.67 3.74 -19.86
C THR A 72 -17.17 3.45 -19.71
N GLU A 73 -17.61 3.06 -18.51
CA GLU A 73 -19.01 2.83 -18.19
C GLU A 73 -19.81 4.13 -18.23
N ALA A 74 -19.24 5.23 -17.71
CA ALA A 74 -19.85 6.55 -17.75
C ALA A 74 -19.95 7.15 -19.17
N SER A 75 -19.08 6.75 -20.11
CA SER A 75 -19.15 7.20 -21.51
C SER A 75 -20.14 6.40 -22.36
N SER A 76 -20.59 5.24 -21.86
CA SER A 76 -21.51 4.32 -22.55
C SER A 76 -22.96 4.43 -22.03
N SER A 77 -23.22 5.37 -21.11
CA SER A 77 -24.52 5.68 -20.50
C SER A 77 -24.97 7.08 -20.91
#